data_AF-A0A7K7S6K7-F1
#
_entry.id   AF-A0A7K7S6K7-F1
#
_cell.length_a   1.000
_cell.length_b   1.000
_cell.length_c   1.000
_cell.angle_alpha   90.00
_cell.angle_beta   90.00
_cell.angle_gamma   90.00
#
_symmetry.space_group_name_H-M   'P 1'
#
loop_
_entity.id
_entity.type
_entity.pdbx_description
1 polymer ?
#
loop_
_entity_poly.entity_id
_entity_poly.type
_entity_poly.pdbx_seq_one_letter_code
_entity_poly.pdbx_strand_id
1 'polypeptide(L)' 'MDHSQGRFMRKGVVGDWRSHFSPEQNALFNRRYQEEMGDTELPAQWPMA' A
#
# COMPACT_ATOMS: atom_id res chain seq x y z
N MET A 1 6.62 20.84 -15.70
CA MET A 1 6.72 19.48 -15.14
C MET A 1 6.80 18.51 -16.29
N ASP A 2 7.76 17.60 -16.30
CA ASP A 2 7.85 16.56 -17.34
C ASP A 2 6.82 15.47 -17.06
N HIS A 3 5.83 15.34 -17.94
CA HIS A 3 4.75 14.36 -17.80
C HIS A 3 5.05 13.02 -18.47
N SER A 4 6.21 12.87 -19.12
CA SER A 4 6.64 11.60 -19.71
C SER A 4 6.96 10.54 -18.66
N GLN A 5 7.40 10.96 -17.47
CA GLN A 5 7.74 10.09 -16.35
C GLN A 5 6.53 9.82 -15.43
N GLY A 6 5.41 10.50 -15.65
CA GLY A 6 4.21 10.36 -14.83
C GLY A 6 3.39 11.63 -14.74
N ARG A 7 2.13 11.47 -14.33
CA ARG A 7 1.23 12.60 -14.05
C ARG A 7 1.12 12.80 -12.54
N PHE A 8 1.09 14.07 -12.11
CA PHE A 8 0.82 14.44 -10.72
C PHE A 8 -0.51 13.85 -10.24
N MET A 9 -1.58 14.06 -11.01
CA MET A 9 -2.82 13.30 -10.88
C MET A 9 -2.66 11.96 -11.60
N ARG A 10 -2.09 10.96 -10.91
CA ARG A 10 -1.71 9.68 -11.53
C ARG A 10 -2.90 8.77 -11.85
N LYS A 11 -3.71 8.42 -10.84
CA LYS A 11 -4.89 7.53 -10.98
C LYS A 11 -6.09 7.96 -10.12
N GLY A 12 -5.86 8.37 -8.86
CA GLY A 12 -6.94 8.80 -7.97
C GLY A 12 -7.85 7.67 -7.47
N VAL A 13 -7.33 6.44 -7.38
CA VAL A 13 -8.10 5.24 -7.00
C VAL A 13 -7.48 4.60 -5.75
N VAL A 14 -8.31 4.35 -4.74
CA VAL A 14 -7.92 3.59 -3.54
C VAL A 14 -7.70 2.12 -3.91
N GLY A 15 -6.61 1.53 -3.42
CA GLY A 15 -6.28 0.13 -3.69
C GLY A 15 -5.39 -0.12 -4.91
N ASP A 16 -4.99 0.94 -5.64
CA ASP A 16 -4.12 0.79 -6.81
C ASP A 16 -2.78 0.10 -6.48
N TRP A 17 -2.32 0.19 -5.23
CA TRP A 17 -1.14 -0.50 -4.71
C TRP A 17 -1.12 -2.01 -5.01
N ARG A 18 -2.29 -2.66 -5.08
CA ARG A 18 -2.42 -4.10 -5.40
C ARG A 18 -1.91 -4.46 -6.80
N SER A 19 -1.89 -3.50 -7.72
CA SER A 19 -1.35 -3.70 -9.08
C SER A 19 0.16 -3.51 -9.17
N HIS A 20 0.81 -3.02 -8.11
CA HIS A 20 2.25 -2.76 -8.07
C HIS A 20 3.02 -3.76 -7.22
N PHE A 21 2.37 -4.36 -6.22
CA PHE A 21 3.01 -5.32 -5.32
C PHE A 21 2.91 -6.74 -5.91
N SER A 22 4.04 -7.45 -5.90
CA SER A 22 4.00 -8.92 -6.05
C SER A 22 3.37 -9.56 -4.80
N PRO A 23 2.88 -10.80 -4.89
CA PRO A 23 2.38 -11.52 -3.73
C PRO A 23 3.39 -11.60 -2.57
N GLU A 24 4.67 -11.81 -2.88
CA GLU A 24 5.76 -11.91 -1.90
C GLU A 24 6.03 -10.57 -1.23
N GLN A 25 6.03 -9.47 -2.00
CA GLN A 25 6.19 -8.12 -1.47
C GLN A 25 5.04 -7.74 -0.55
N ASN A 26 3.81 -8.10 -0.94
CA ASN A 26 2.63 -7.85 -0.13
C ASN A 26 2.67 -8.63 1.20
N ALA A 27 3.07 -9.91 1.16
CA ALA A 27 3.21 -10.71 2.38
C ALA A 27 4.29 -10.13 3.33
N LEU A 28 5.43 -9.69 2.78
CA LEU A 28 6.48 -9.03 3.56
C LEU A 28 5.98 -7.73 4.20
N PHE A 29 5.28 -6.90 3.41
CA PHE A 29 4.68 -5.66 3.90
C PHE A 29 3.68 -5.94 5.03
N ASN A 30 2.83 -6.95 4.87
CA ASN A 30 1.80 -7.26 5.85
C ASN A 30 2.40 -7.70 7.18
N ARG A 31 3.45 -8.54 7.14
CA ARG A 31 4.20 -8.89 8.35
C ARG A 31 4.79 -7.66 9.04
N ARG A 32 5.49 -6.81 8.28
CA ARG A 32 6.17 -5.63 8.85
C ARG A 32 5.17 -4.63 9.42
N TYR A 33 4.05 -4.42 8.72
CA TYR A 33 2.98 -3.54 9.19
C TYR A 33 2.40 -4.02 10.52
N GLN A 34 2.18 -5.33 10.68
CA GLN A 34 1.70 -5.88 11.95
C GLN A 34 2.71 -5.73 13.08
N GLU A 35 4.00 -5.96 12.82
CA GLU A 35 5.07 -5.78 13.80
C GLU A 35 5.17 -4.32 14.30
N GLU A 36 4.93 -3.34 13.43
CA GLU A 36 5.13 -1.92 13.75
C GLU A 36 3.84 -1.21 14.21
N MET A 37 2.68 -1.64 13.72
CA MET A 37 1.40 -0.95 13.93
C MET A 37 0.40 -1.76 14.77
N GLY A 38 0.71 -3.01 15.11
CA GLY A 38 -0.22 -3.93 15.80
C GLY A 38 -0.67 -3.45 17.19
N ASP A 39 0.17 -2.68 17.87
CA ASP A 39 -0.10 -2.15 19.21
C ASP A 39 -0.77 -0.75 19.19
N THR A 40 -1.07 -0.21 18.00
CA THR A 40 -1.70 1.10 17.88
C THR A 40 -3.22 1.00 18.01
N GLU A 41 -3.85 2.04 18.58
CA GLU A 41 -5.31 2.14 18.64
C GLU A 41 -5.94 2.53 17.29
N LEU A 42 -5.12 2.67 16.24
CA LEU A 42 -5.60 3.02 14.91
C LEU A 42 -6.24 1.80 14.24
N PRO A 43 -7.52 1.87 13.85
CA PRO A 43 -8.17 0.74 13.23
C PRO A 43 -7.57 0.49 11.84
N ALA A 44 -7.17 -0.77 11.60
CA ALA A 44 -6.82 -1.22 10.26
C ALA A 44 -8.08 -1.19 9.39
N GLN A 45 -8.13 -0.27 8.42
CA GLN A 45 -9.28 -0.14 7.50
C GLN A 45 -9.30 -1.23 6.42
N TRP A 46 -8.19 -1.96 6.26
CA TRP A 46 -8.05 -2.99 5.22
C TRP A 46 -7.61 -4.32 5.82
N PRO A 47 -8.19 -5.44 5.37
CA PRO A 47 -7.75 -6.76 5.80
C PRO A 47 -6.33 -6.99 5.30
N MET A 48 -5.42 -7.14 6.26
CA MET A 48 -4.03 -7.54 6.04
C MET A 48 -4.04 -9.06 5.81
N ALA A 49 -4.24 -9.49 4.57
CA ALA A 49 -4.28 -10.90 4.17
C ALA A 49 -2.89 -11.50 3.94
#